data_AF-A0AAU5YQ90-F1
#
_entry.id   AF-A0AAU5YQ90-F1
#
_cell.length_a   1.000
_cell.length_b   1.000
_cell.length_c   1.000
_cell.angle_alpha   90.00
_cell.angle_beta   90.00
_cell.angle_gamma   90.00
#
_symmetry.space_group_name_H-M   'P 1'
#
loop_
_entity.id
_entity.type
_entity.pdbx_description
1 polymer ?
#
loop_
_entity_poly.entity_id
_entity_poly.type
_entity_poly.pdbx_seq_one_letter_code
_entity_poly.pdbx_strand_id
1 'polypeptide(L)'
;MEVPEVIPIAYQPKHRTESIGRYADGQFLASVTYAFPRGFRLDDGWEEHKRLYTVLHTFDAEGHYRDSDIWCAGTWAEQQRDPHSEHSVLTRARVRLATLLRSLPRRAYTDIAIRPFQLTYENVQFGLVIRKDDAEGEDWAELYPDRLAFFAPWDGAYDT
;
A
#
# COMPACT_ATOMS: atom_id res chain seq x y z
N MET A 1 -17.36 -16.79 -6.12
CA MET A 1 -16.91 -17.35 -4.82
C MET A 1 -17.08 -16.27 -3.78
N GLU A 2 -17.36 -16.62 -2.52
CA GLU A 2 -17.38 -15.62 -1.44
C GLU A 2 -15.97 -15.08 -1.21
N VAL A 3 -15.86 -13.82 -0.82
CA VAL A 3 -14.59 -13.20 -0.43
C VAL A 3 -14.13 -13.78 0.91
N PRO A 4 -12.90 -14.30 1.02
CA PRO A 4 -12.41 -14.85 2.28
C PRO A 4 -12.21 -13.75 3.32
N GLU A 5 -12.33 -14.10 4.61
CA GLU A 5 -12.03 -13.15 5.70
C GLU A 5 -10.58 -12.66 5.69
N VAL A 6 -9.66 -13.52 5.20
CA VAL A 6 -8.24 -13.25 5.09
C VAL A 6 -7.86 -13.33 3.62
N ILE A 7 -7.41 -12.22 3.05
CA ILE A 7 -7.01 -12.11 1.66
C ILE A 7 -5.52 -12.46 1.55
N PRO A 8 -5.15 -13.49 0.77
CA PRO A 8 -3.75 -13.77 0.47
C PRO A 8 -3.19 -12.68 -0.45
N ILE A 9 -1.93 -12.35 -0.26
CA ILE A 9 -1.16 -11.44 -1.11
C ILE A 9 0.18 -12.10 -1.39
N ALA A 10 0.43 -12.41 -2.66
CA ALA A 10 1.68 -13.04 -3.07
C ALA A 10 2.83 -12.03 -3.01
N TYR A 11 3.95 -12.46 -2.45
CA TYR A 11 5.20 -11.73 -2.49
C TYR A 11 5.80 -11.82 -3.89
N GLN A 12 5.95 -10.68 -4.56
CA GLN A 12 6.56 -10.59 -5.88
C GLN A 12 7.81 -9.71 -5.84
N PRO A 13 9.02 -10.29 -5.87
CA PRO A 13 10.26 -9.53 -5.94
C PRO A 13 10.27 -8.59 -7.15
N LYS A 14 10.73 -7.34 -6.97
CA LYS A 14 10.83 -6.31 -8.03
C LYS A 14 9.48 -5.90 -8.65
N HIS A 15 8.38 -6.16 -7.96
CA HIS A 15 7.02 -5.78 -8.36
C HIS A 15 6.31 -5.04 -7.21
N ARG A 16 5.01 -4.77 -7.33
CA ARG A 16 4.25 -3.91 -6.41
C ARG A 16 4.22 -4.44 -4.98
N THR A 17 4.31 -5.75 -4.80
CA THR A 17 4.27 -6.43 -3.50
C THR A 17 5.67 -6.87 -3.03
N GLU A 18 6.75 -6.24 -3.51
CA GLU A 18 8.12 -6.62 -3.13
C GLU A 18 8.50 -6.30 -1.68
N SER A 19 7.67 -5.54 -0.97
CA SER A 19 7.92 -5.08 0.40
C SER A 19 6.87 -5.58 1.39
N ILE A 20 6.49 -6.86 1.24
CA ILE A 20 5.58 -7.56 2.16
C ILE A 20 6.28 -8.74 2.85
N GLY A 21 5.76 -9.19 3.98
CA GLY A 21 6.23 -10.43 4.62
C GLY A 21 5.88 -10.55 6.09
N ARG A 22 6.74 -11.27 6.82
CA ARG A 22 6.60 -11.53 8.26
C ARG A 22 7.70 -10.88 9.07
N TYR A 23 7.39 -10.53 10.31
CA TYR A 23 8.33 -10.04 11.31
C TYR A 23 8.04 -10.70 12.66
N ALA A 24 8.85 -10.44 13.69
CA ALA A 24 8.75 -11.18 14.96
C ALA A 24 7.34 -11.19 15.59
N ASP A 25 6.57 -10.12 15.42
CA ASP A 25 5.26 -9.99 16.06
C ASP A 25 4.07 -10.23 15.09
N GLY A 26 4.31 -10.53 13.81
CA GLY A 26 3.23 -10.80 12.85
C GLY A 26 3.61 -10.56 11.38
N GLN A 27 2.74 -9.88 10.64
CA GLN A 27 2.89 -9.63 9.20
C GLN A 27 3.06 -8.13 8.91
N PHE A 28 3.65 -7.79 7.78
CA PHE A 28 3.80 -6.41 7.34
C PHE A 28 3.54 -6.25 5.84
N LEU A 29 3.03 -5.08 5.47
CA LEU A 29 2.90 -4.61 4.09
C LEU A 29 3.46 -3.19 4.04
N ALA A 30 4.51 -2.97 3.27
CA ALA A 30 5.10 -1.66 3.11
C ALA A 30 5.18 -1.26 1.63
N SER A 31 5.02 0.02 1.33
CA SER A 31 5.10 0.52 -0.04
C SER A 31 5.53 1.99 -0.09
N VAL A 32 5.97 2.40 -1.28
CA VAL A 32 6.09 3.81 -1.68
C VAL A 32 5.12 4.03 -2.81
N THR A 33 4.14 4.90 -2.60
CA THR A 33 2.99 5.02 -3.51
C THR A 33 2.50 6.45 -3.64
N TYR A 34 2.04 6.80 -4.85
CA TYR A 34 1.43 8.09 -5.10
C TYR A 34 -0.07 8.02 -4.83
N ALA A 35 -0.60 9.05 -4.19
CA ALA A 35 -2.03 9.14 -3.93
C ALA A 35 -2.54 10.57 -4.09
N PHE A 36 -3.83 10.66 -4.40
CA PHE A 36 -4.59 11.89 -4.32
C PHE A 36 -5.48 11.87 -3.07
N PRO A 37 -5.73 13.05 -2.45
CA PRO A 37 -6.77 13.17 -1.43
C PRO A 37 -8.14 12.73 -2.00
N ARG A 38 -8.97 12.11 -1.15
CA ARG A 38 -10.32 11.69 -1.51
C ARG A 38 -11.13 12.89 -1.99
N GLY A 39 -11.88 12.70 -3.08
CA GLY A 39 -12.70 13.74 -3.69
C GLY A 39 -11.93 14.75 -4.55
N PHE A 40 -10.61 14.62 -4.68
CA PHE A 40 -9.83 15.44 -5.61
C PHE A 40 -10.31 15.20 -7.05
N ARG A 41 -10.47 16.29 -7.81
CA ARG A 41 -10.82 16.27 -9.22
C ARG A 41 -9.57 16.67 -9.99
N LEU A 42 -9.24 15.91 -11.03
CA LEU A 42 -8.11 16.24 -11.91
C LEU A 42 -8.38 17.58 -12.61
N ASP A 43 -7.67 18.62 -12.18
CA ASP A 43 -7.67 19.97 -12.72
C ASP A 43 -6.24 20.49 -12.89
N ASP A 44 -6.11 21.74 -13.35
CA ASP A 44 -4.81 22.39 -13.50
C ASP A 44 -4.12 22.52 -12.13
N GLY A 45 -2.85 22.07 -12.05
CA GLY A 45 -2.08 22.04 -10.81
C GLY A 45 -2.19 20.74 -10.01
N TRP A 46 -2.79 19.68 -10.58
CA TRP A 46 -2.88 18.36 -9.95
C TRP A 46 -1.52 17.82 -9.48
N GLU A 47 -0.41 18.23 -10.08
CA GLU A 47 0.95 17.84 -9.69
C GLU A 47 1.28 18.23 -8.24
N GLU A 48 0.70 19.32 -7.73
CA GLU A 48 0.85 19.77 -6.33
C GLU A 48 -0.03 18.94 -5.37
N HIS A 49 -1.03 18.25 -5.90
CA HIS A 49 -1.97 17.44 -5.13
C HIS A 49 -1.65 15.94 -5.14
N LYS A 50 -0.91 15.46 -6.15
CA LYS A 50 -0.41 14.07 -6.19
C LYS A 50 0.77 13.94 -5.23
N ARG A 51 0.56 13.28 -4.09
CA ARG A 51 1.55 13.15 -3.02
C ARG A 51 2.19 11.77 -3.02
N LEU A 52 3.49 11.71 -2.77
CA LEU A 52 4.22 10.47 -2.58
C LEU A 52 4.22 10.10 -1.10
N TYR A 53 3.70 8.93 -0.77
CA TYR A 53 3.69 8.40 0.58
C TYR A 53 4.66 7.24 0.72
N THR A 54 5.27 7.14 1.90
CA THR A 54 5.86 5.90 2.41
C THR A 54 4.92 5.33 3.45
N VAL A 55 4.61 4.05 3.33
CA VAL A 55 3.64 3.38 4.18
C VAL A 55 4.23 2.08 4.71
N LEU A 56 4.03 1.81 5.99
CA LEU A 56 4.21 0.50 6.62
C LEU A 56 2.95 0.18 7.41
N HIS A 57 2.21 -0.84 6.99
CA HIS A 57 1.15 -1.45 7.76
C HIS A 57 1.68 -2.69 8.49
N THR A 58 1.26 -2.87 9.73
CA THR A 58 1.57 -4.04 10.55
C THR A 58 0.30 -4.76 10.95
N PHE A 59 0.42 -6.09 11.05
CA PHE A 59 -0.67 -7.00 11.36
C PHE A 59 -0.21 -8.04 12.36
N ASP A 60 -1.12 -8.67 13.08
CA ASP A 60 -0.82 -9.89 13.83
C ASP A 60 -0.58 -11.11 12.91
N ALA A 61 -0.33 -12.27 13.51
CA ALA A 61 -0.08 -13.50 12.78
C ALA A 61 -1.33 -13.98 12.02
N GLU A 62 -2.52 -13.63 12.51
CA GLU A 62 -3.83 -13.96 11.96
C GLU A 62 -4.31 -12.94 10.91
N GLY A 63 -3.54 -11.88 10.66
CA GLY A 63 -3.81 -10.86 9.66
C GLY A 63 -4.68 -9.71 10.13
N HIS A 64 -4.96 -9.57 11.43
CA HIS A 64 -5.65 -8.39 11.95
C HIS A 64 -4.74 -7.18 11.90
N TYR A 65 -5.28 -6.08 11.40
CA TYR A 65 -4.62 -4.78 11.41
C TYR A 65 -4.23 -4.37 12.83
N ARG A 66 -2.99 -3.92 13.00
CA ARG A 66 -2.47 -3.37 14.26
C ARG A 66 -2.24 -1.87 14.17
N ASP A 67 -1.34 -1.46 13.27
CA ASP A 67 -0.93 -0.06 13.17
C ASP A 67 -0.34 0.28 11.80
N SER A 68 -0.23 1.57 11.50
CA SER A 68 0.38 2.12 10.30
C SER A 68 1.35 3.26 10.59
N ASP A 69 2.55 3.19 10.02
CA ASP A 69 3.43 4.36 9.86
C ASP A 69 3.24 4.91 8.44
N ILE A 70 2.62 6.08 8.32
CA ILE A 70 2.36 6.75 7.05
C ILE A 70 3.08 8.09 7.06
N TRP A 71 3.87 8.35 6.03
CA TRP A 71 4.64 9.57 5.89
C TRP A 71 4.59 10.13 4.47
N CYS A 72 4.19 11.40 4.34
CA CYS A 72 4.22 12.12 3.07
C CYS A 72 5.64 12.62 2.78
N ALA A 73 6.24 12.13 1.70
CA ALA A 73 7.58 12.54 1.28
C ALA A 73 7.59 13.86 0.52
N GLY A 74 6.46 14.26 -0.06
CA GLY A 74 6.30 15.46 -0.90
C GLY A 74 5.35 15.23 -2.07
N THR A 75 5.26 16.21 -2.97
CA THR A 75 4.36 16.21 -4.13
C THR A 75 5.06 15.75 -5.42
N TRP A 76 4.27 15.45 -6.45
CA TRP A 76 4.78 15.19 -7.79
C TRP A 76 5.48 16.42 -8.36
N ALA A 77 4.90 17.62 -8.18
CA ALA A 77 5.54 18.87 -8.59
C ALA A 77 6.92 19.07 -7.93
N GLU A 78 7.06 18.78 -6.64
CA GLU A 78 8.35 18.80 -5.95
C GLU A 78 9.34 17.79 -6.53
N GLN A 79 8.90 16.57 -6.81
CA GLN A 79 9.76 15.55 -7.45
C GLN A 79 10.25 16.01 -8.83
N GLN A 80 9.39 16.65 -9.62
CA GLN A 80 9.74 17.08 -10.98
C GLN A 80 10.74 18.25 -11.00
N ARG A 81 10.77 19.08 -9.94
CA ARG A 81 11.72 20.20 -9.84
C ARG A 81 13.16 19.76 -9.67
N ASP A 82 13.40 18.65 -8.99
CA ASP A 82 14.75 18.12 -8.77
C ASP A 82 14.73 16.59 -8.62
N PRO A 83 14.55 15.84 -9.73
CA PRO A 83 14.20 14.43 -9.66
C PRO A 83 15.36 13.51 -9.29
N HIS A 84 16.62 13.97 -9.44
CA HIS A 84 17.82 13.16 -9.26
C HIS A 84 18.68 13.56 -8.07
N SER A 85 18.29 14.59 -7.34
CA SER A 85 18.97 14.99 -6.11
C SER A 85 18.86 13.93 -5.01
N GLU A 86 19.87 13.88 -4.14
CA GLU A 86 19.89 13.07 -2.93
C GLU A 86 18.75 13.43 -1.96
N HIS A 87 18.16 14.62 -2.12
CA HIS A 87 17.02 15.11 -1.35
C HIS A 87 15.69 15.09 -2.13
N SER A 88 15.67 14.52 -3.34
CA SER A 88 14.45 14.33 -4.13
C SER A 88 13.37 13.59 -3.34
N VAL A 89 12.10 13.88 -3.62
CA VAL A 89 10.93 13.29 -2.95
C VAL A 89 10.99 11.76 -2.97
N LEU A 90 11.34 11.18 -4.12
CA LEU A 90 11.50 9.75 -4.29
C LEU A 90 12.64 9.17 -3.45
N THR A 91 13.79 9.85 -3.40
CA THR A 91 14.93 9.39 -2.59
C THR A 91 14.59 9.42 -1.11
N ARG A 92 13.95 10.50 -0.62
CA ARG A 92 13.49 10.57 0.77
C ARG A 92 12.50 9.46 1.12
N ALA A 93 11.53 9.19 0.24
CA ALA A 93 10.56 8.10 0.43
C ALA A 93 11.25 6.73 0.54
N ARG A 94 12.20 6.44 -0.35
CA ARG A 94 12.98 5.18 -0.32
C ARG A 94 13.83 5.04 0.94
N VAL A 95 14.47 6.12 1.40
CA VAL A 95 15.24 6.13 2.65
C VAL A 95 14.34 5.90 3.86
N ARG A 96 13.15 6.53 3.88
CA ARG A 96 12.14 6.31 4.93
C ARG A 96 11.68 4.85 4.94
N LEU A 97 11.33 4.29 3.78
CA LEU A 97 10.91 2.89 3.66
C LEU A 97 11.99 1.94 4.18
N ALA A 98 13.24 2.13 3.75
CA ALA A 98 14.36 1.31 4.21
C ALA A 98 14.57 1.40 5.73
N THR A 99 14.31 2.57 6.33
CA THR A 99 14.39 2.77 7.77
C THR A 99 13.28 2.03 8.51
N LEU A 100 12.03 2.15 8.04
CA LEU A 100 10.89 1.43 8.61
C LEU A 100 11.05 -0.08 8.49
N LEU A 101 11.54 -0.57 7.35
CA LEU A 101 11.81 -1.99 7.18
C LEU A 101 12.87 -2.45 8.17
N ARG A 102 13.99 -1.72 8.33
CA ARG A 102 15.06 -2.08 9.29
C ARG A 102 14.58 -2.11 10.75
N SER A 103 13.54 -1.37 11.13
CA SER A 103 13.00 -1.43 12.49
C SER A 103 12.13 -2.66 12.75
N LEU A 104 11.78 -3.45 11.73
CA LEU A 104 11.04 -4.70 11.91
C LEU A 104 11.99 -5.85 12.32
N PRO A 105 11.87 -6.38 13.55
CA PRO A 105 12.74 -7.46 14.02
C PRO A 105 12.49 -8.77 13.26
N ARG A 106 13.57 -9.50 12.94
CA ARG A 106 13.54 -10.82 12.29
C ARG A 106 12.68 -10.86 11.02
N ARG A 107 12.66 -9.76 10.27
CA ARG A 107 11.89 -9.61 9.04
C ARG A 107 12.30 -10.63 7.98
N ALA A 108 11.32 -11.27 7.34
CA ALA A 108 11.48 -12.12 6.16
C ALA A 108 10.43 -11.74 5.11
N TYR A 109 10.85 -11.62 3.85
CA TYR A 109 9.95 -11.38 2.72
C TYR A 109 9.32 -12.70 2.27
N THR A 110 8.00 -12.74 2.22
CA THR A 110 7.20 -13.95 1.93
C THR A 110 5.76 -13.54 1.70
N ASP A 111 4.95 -14.43 1.14
CA ASP A 111 3.49 -14.24 1.05
C ASP A 111 2.89 -13.92 2.42
N ILE A 112 1.88 -13.06 2.40
CA ILE A 112 1.10 -12.70 3.59
C ILE A 112 -0.38 -13.04 3.35
N ALA A 113 -1.14 -13.09 4.43
CA ALA A 113 -2.58 -13.24 4.40
C ALA A 113 -3.15 -12.30 5.46
N ILE A 114 -3.86 -11.26 5.02
CA ILE A 114 -4.33 -10.17 5.89
C ILE A 114 -5.83 -9.98 5.78
N ARG A 115 -6.45 -9.53 6.87
CA ARG A 115 -7.87 -9.16 6.88
C ARG A 115 -8.05 -7.79 6.23
N PRO A 116 -9.20 -7.54 5.56
CA PRO A 116 -9.55 -6.22 5.09
C PRO A 116 -9.48 -5.18 6.22
N PHE A 117 -8.94 -4.02 5.91
CA PHE A 117 -8.81 -2.91 6.84
C PHE A 117 -8.84 -1.61 6.06
N GLN A 118 -9.21 -0.53 6.73
CA GLN A 118 -9.26 0.78 6.11
C GLN A 118 -8.94 1.86 7.12
N LEU A 119 -8.12 2.82 6.70
CA LEU A 119 -7.89 4.05 7.43
C LEU A 119 -7.77 5.23 6.47
N THR A 120 -7.78 6.43 7.04
CA THR A 120 -7.56 7.68 6.31
C THR A 120 -6.44 8.46 6.97
N TYR A 121 -5.48 8.91 6.18
CA TYR A 121 -4.39 9.77 6.61
C TYR A 121 -4.29 10.97 5.67
N GLU A 122 -4.34 12.19 6.20
CA GLU A 122 -4.34 13.44 5.40
C GLU A 122 -5.38 13.44 4.26
N ASN A 123 -6.58 12.92 4.54
CA ASN A 123 -7.67 12.74 3.56
C ASN A 123 -7.35 11.76 2.41
N VAL A 124 -6.30 10.95 2.51
CA VAL A 124 -6.00 9.85 1.56
C VAL A 124 -6.46 8.53 2.17
N GLN A 125 -7.09 7.67 1.35
CA GLN A 125 -7.52 6.34 1.76
C GLN A 125 -6.37 5.34 1.64
N PHE A 126 -6.14 4.58 2.71
CA PHE A 126 -5.20 3.46 2.75
C PHE A 126 -5.93 2.22 3.25
N GLY A 127 -5.56 1.06 2.71
CA GLY A 127 -6.02 -0.22 3.21
C GLY A 127 -6.50 -1.17 2.12
N LEU A 128 -6.85 -2.38 2.54
CA LEU A 128 -7.39 -3.43 1.69
C LEU A 128 -8.91 -3.46 1.86
N VAL A 129 -9.64 -3.03 0.83
CA VAL A 129 -11.08 -2.76 0.91
C VAL A 129 -11.84 -3.76 0.04
N ILE A 130 -12.87 -4.38 0.61
CA ILE A 130 -13.76 -5.22 -0.18
C ILE A 130 -14.68 -4.35 -1.05
N ARG A 131 -14.68 -4.65 -2.33
CA ARG A 131 -15.48 -4.03 -3.36
C ARG A 131 -16.47 -5.05 -3.90
N LYS A 132 -17.62 -4.54 -4.32
CA LYS A 132 -18.71 -5.33 -4.89
C LYS A 132 -19.13 -4.67 -6.19
N ASP A 133 -19.30 -5.45 -7.23
CA ASP A 133 -19.99 -5.02 -8.44
C ASP A 133 -21.28 -5.83 -8.59
N ASP A 134 -22.41 -5.18 -8.31
CA ASP A 134 -23.74 -5.79 -8.42
C ASP A 134 -24.11 -6.10 -9.89
N ALA A 135 -23.47 -5.46 -10.87
CA ALA A 135 -23.74 -5.66 -12.29
C ALA A 135 -23.01 -6.89 -12.85
N GLU A 136 -21.76 -7.12 -12.43
CA GLU A 136 -20.95 -8.27 -12.85
C GLU A 136 -21.00 -9.43 -11.85
N GLY A 137 -21.53 -9.20 -10.64
CA GLY A 137 -21.67 -10.21 -9.59
C GLY A 137 -20.34 -10.69 -9.01
N GLU A 138 -19.27 -9.90 -9.17
CA GLU A 138 -17.93 -10.23 -8.70
C GLU A 138 -17.53 -9.29 -7.56
N ASP A 139 -17.18 -9.89 -6.42
CA ASP A 139 -16.60 -9.21 -5.28
C ASP A 139 -15.08 -9.36 -5.34
N TRP A 140 -14.34 -8.29 -5.01
CA TRP A 140 -12.88 -8.28 -5.00
C TRP A 140 -12.32 -7.50 -3.83
N ALA A 141 -11.07 -7.75 -3.47
CA ALA A 141 -10.36 -6.93 -2.51
C ALA A 141 -9.44 -5.96 -3.26
N GLU A 142 -9.47 -4.67 -2.93
CA GLU A 142 -8.67 -3.65 -3.59
C GLU A 142 -7.75 -2.94 -2.59
N LEU A 143 -6.44 -2.96 -2.87
CA LEU A 143 -5.43 -2.34 -2.04
C LEU A 143 -5.24 -0.87 -2.45
N TYR A 144 -5.64 0.04 -1.57
CA TYR A 144 -5.46 1.47 -1.71
C TYR A 144 -4.13 1.94 -1.09
N PRO A 145 -3.45 2.91 -1.72
CA PRO A 145 -3.86 3.67 -2.90
C PRO A 145 -3.36 3.09 -4.23
N ASP A 146 -2.56 2.02 -4.23
CA ASP A 146 -1.97 1.43 -5.44
C ASP A 146 -2.98 0.79 -6.42
N ARG A 147 -4.24 0.62 -5.99
CA ARG A 147 -5.34 0.02 -6.76
C ARG A 147 -5.05 -1.41 -7.23
N LEU A 148 -4.30 -2.19 -6.42
CA LEU A 148 -4.09 -3.60 -6.72
C LEU A 148 -5.38 -4.37 -6.40
N ALA A 149 -5.96 -5.03 -7.39
CA ALA A 149 -7.21 -5.76 -7.24
C ALA A 149 -6.96 -7.27 -7.15
N PHE A 150 -7.49 -7.91 -6.11
CA PHE A 150 -7.37 -9.34 -5.82
C PHE A 150 -8.74 -10.00 -5.97
N PHE A 151 -8.80 -11.08 -6.73
CA PHE A 151 -10.04 -11.77 -7.08
C PHE A 151 -9.97 -13.25 -6.71
N ALA A 152 -11.07 -13.97 -6.92
CA ALA A 152 -11.05 -15.43 -6.97
C ALA A 152 -10.01 -15.90 -8.04
N PRO A 153 -9.26 -16.98 -7.78
CA PRO A 153 -9.43 -18.00 -6.74
C PRO A 153 -8.86 -17.63 -5.37
N TRP A 154 -8.45 -16.37 -5.15
CA TRP A 154 -7.79 -15.91 -3.92
C TRP A 154 -6.48 -16.66 -3.70
N ASP A 155 -5.61 -16.65 -4.70
CA ASP A 155 -4.25 -17.23 -4.65
C ASP A 155 -3.16 -16.18 -4.37
N GLY A 156 -3.57 -14.93 -4.18
CA GLY A 156 -2.68 -13.79 -3.90
C GLY A 156 -2.14 -13.08 -5.14
N ALA A 157 -2.52 -13.51 -6.35
CA ALA A 157 -2.30 -12.73 -7.55
C ALA A 157 -3.18 -11.47 -7.55
N TYR A 158 -2.72 -10.45 -8.26
CA TYR A 158 -3.42 -9.17 -8.38
C TYR A 158 -3.35 -8.62 -9.81
N ASP A 159 -4.34 -7.80 -10.15
CA ASP A 159 -4.37 -6.97 -11.35
C ASP A 159 -4.21 -5.47 -10.99
N THR A 160 -3.79 -4.65 -11.96
CA THR A 160 -3.53 -3.19 -11.82
C THR A 160 -4.10 -2.38 -12.96
#